data_AF-A0A3B9GCL7-F1
#
_entry.id   AF-A0A3B9GCL7-F1
#
_cell.length_a   1.000
_cell.length_b   1.000
_cell.length_c   1.000
_cell.angle_alpha   90.00
_cell.angle_beta   90.00
_cell.angle_gamma   90.00
#
_symmetry.space_group_name_H-M   'P 1'
#
loop_
_entity.id
_entity.type
_entity.pdbx_description
1 polymer ?
#
loop_
_entity_poly.entity_id
_entity_poly.type
_entity_poly.pdbx_seq_one_letter_code
_entity_poly.pdbx_strand_id
1 'polypeptide(L)'
;MKKLILSVLSILTSFNAYADDQKSPWKFPQGRWQVEEDYGFKSEVVFKKLKDGEGATGKWVDQDGNKFSELIGWMPDKKQIVALGIGNNGAYWECNFTEVKVNQIKGFMVFRDHEGQTLQGDYMIKRISDVLLESQFKTKDPKNGQLKAWKGSFKKVVKNK
;
A
#
# COMPACT_ATOMS: atom_id res chain seq x y z
N MET A 1 -48.55 -14.80 -53.88
CA MET A 1 -47.66 -13.73 -53.40
C MET A 1 -47.12 -14.11 -52.01
N LYS A 2 -45.88 -14.58 -51.93
CA LYS A 2 -45.25 -15.00 -50.65
C LYS A 2 -44.49 -13.80 -50.08
N LYS A 3 -44.88 -13.34 -48.88
CA LYS A 3 -44.18 -12.28 -48.15
C LYS A 3 -42.93 -12.87 -47.48
N LEU A 4 -41.76 -12.33 -47.81
CA LEU A 4 -40.49 -12.64 -47.16
C LEU A 4 -40.35 -11.70 -45.96
N ILE A 5 -40.31 -12.24 -44.74
CA ILE A 5 -40.01 -11.46 -43.53
C ILE A 5 -38.49 -11.49 -43.35
N LEU A 6 -37.83 -10.35 -43.56
CA LEU A 6 -36.43 -10.17 -43.17
C LEU A 6 -36.35 -10.06 -41.64
N SER A 7 -35.78 -11.07 -40.98
CA SER A 7 -35.39 -10.95 -39.57
C SER A 7 -34.11 -10.13 -39.48
N VAL A 8 -34.18 -8.96 -38.86
CA VAL A 8 -33.00 -8.17 -38.49
C VAL A 8 -32.33 -8.88 -37.31
N LEU A 9 -31.19 -9.51 -37.58
CA LEU A 9 -30.36 -10.13 -36.56
C LEU A 9 -29.61 -9.01 -35.83
N SER A 10 -30.11 -8.59 -34.67
CA SER A 10 -29.43 -7.64 -33.79
C SER A 10 -28.15 -8.27 -33.28
N ILE A 11 -27.01 -7.96 -33.92
CA ILE A 11 -25.69 -8.30 -33.41
C ILE A 11 -25.48 -7.43 -32.17
N LEU A 12 -25.84 -7.96 -31.01
CA LEU A 12 -25.39 -7.45 -29.72
C LEU A 12 -23.87 -7.63 -29.68
N THR A 13 -23.15 -6.63 -30.17
CA THR A 13 -21.74 -6.45 -29.83
C THR A 13 -21.72 -6.22 -28.33
N SER A 14 -21.44 -7.27 -27.58
CA SER A 14 -21.05 -7.19 -26.19
C SER A 14 -19.71 -6.47 -26.18
N PHE A 15 -19.75 -5.15 -26.15
CA PHE A 15 -18.61 -4.35 -25.73
C PHE A 15 -18.26 -4.87 -24.33
N ASN A 16 -17.19 -5.67 -24.23
CA ASN A 16 -16.55 -5.99 -22.96
C ASN A 16 -15.97 -4.68 -22.41
N ALA A 17 -16.82 -3.84 -21.83
CA ALA A 17 -16.47 -2.61 -21.14
C ALA A 17 -15.76 -2.87 -19.78
N TYR A 18 -15.30 -4.10 -19.54
CA TYR A 18 -14.74 -4.57 -18.27
C TYR A 18 -13.30 -5.07 -18.36
N ALA A 19 -12.56 -4.71 -19.41
CA ALA A 19 -11.11 -4.83 -19.38
C ALA A 19 -10.49 -3.46 -19.06
N ASP A 20 -10.91 -2.85 -17.94
CA ASP A 20 -10.03 -1.87 -17.29
C ASP A 20 -8.74 -2.64 -16.94
N ASP A 21 -7.55 -2.07 -17.12
CA ASP A 21 -6.30 -2.74 -16.74
C ASP A 21 -6.23 -2.78 -15.19
N GLN A 22 -6.98 -3.72 -14.60
CA GLN A 22 -7.23 -3.87 -13.17
C GLN A 22 -5.99 -4.42 -12.42
N LYS A 23 -4.88 -4.64 -13.12
CA LYS A 23 -3.66 -5.20 -12.52
C LYS A 23 -3.14 -4.26 -11.45
N SER A 24 -2.85 -4.82 -10.29
CA SER A 24 -2.33 -4.05 -9.18
C SER A 24 -1.01 -3.37 -9.55
N PRO A 25 -0.92 -2.02 -9.49
CA PRO A 25 0.25 -1.28 -9.98
C PRO A 25 1.46 -1.36 -9.04
N TRP A 26 1.30 -1.95 -7.84
CA TRP A 26 2.36 -2.01 -6.84
C TRP A 26 3.10 -3.36 -6.89
N LYS A 27 4.28 -3.32 -7.53
CA LYS A 27 5.26 -4.41 -7.45
C LYS A 27 6.53 -3.99 -6.73
N PHE A 28 6.79 -2.68 -6.70
CA PHE A 28 8.07 -2.14 -6.25
C PHE A 28 8.40 -2.41 -4.78
N PRO A 29 7.47 -2.48 -3.81
CA PRO A 29 7.85 -2.76 -2.42
C PRO A 29 7.94 -4.27 -2.14
N GLN A 30 7.71 -5.17 -3.09
CA GLN A 30 7.86 -6.60 -2.83
C GLN A 30 9.30 -6.95 -2.42
N GLY A 31 9.46 -7.91 -1.51
CA GLY A 31 10.76 -8.35 -1.01
C GLY A 31 11.05 -7.89 0.42
N ARG A 32 12.33 -7.98 0.81
CA ARG A 32 12.81 -7.67 2.15
C ARG A 32 13.46 -6.29 2.20
N TRP A 33 13.14 -5.50 3.22
CA TRP A 33 13.61 -4.14 3.40
C TRP A 33 13.97 -3.87 4.85
N GLN A 34 14.98 -3.02 5.07
CA GLN A 34 15.18 -2.30 6.32
C GLN A 34 14.53 -0.94 6.22
N VAL A 35 13.78 -0.58 7.24
CA VAL A 35 12.98 0.63 7.35
C VAL A 35 13.53 1.47 8.48
N GLU A 36 13.74 2.75 8.21
CA GLU A 36 14.10 3.74 9.21
C GLU A 36 13.28 5.00 8.97
N GLU A 37 12.56 5.44 10.00
CA GLU A 37 11.69 6.61 9.96
C GLU A 37 12.11 7.64 11.02
N ASP A 38 12.09 8.92 10.68
CA ASP A 38 12.51 10.02 11.54
C ASP A 38 11.65 10.17 12.81
N TYR A 39 10.45 9.59 12.82
CA TYR A 39 9.59 9.52 14.01
C TYR A 39 9.96 8.38 14.98
N GLY A 40 11.07 7.68 14.72
CA GLY A 40 11.66 6.71 15.65
C GLY A 40 11.38 5.24 15.32
N PHE A 41 10.53 4.95 14.33
CA PHE A 41 10.23 3.59 13.93
C PHE A 41 11.33 3.00 13.06
N LYS A 42 11.90 1.86 13.48
CA LYS A 42 12.90 1.12 12.71
C LYS A 42 12.47 -0.35 12.63
N SER A 43 12.52 -0.95 11.45
CA SER A 43 12.07 -2.33 11.32
C SER A 43 12.65 -3.05 10.10
N GLU A 44 12.68 -4.38 10.17
CA GLU A 44 12.77 -5.21 8.97
C GLU A 44 11.36 -5.59 8.53
N VAL A 45 11.07 -5.48 7.24
CA VAL A 45 9.82 -5.98 6.65
C VAL A 45 10.08 -6.94 5.50
N VAL A 46 9.27 -7.99 5.42
CA VAL A 46 9.16 -8.86 4.24
C VAL A 46 7.76 -8.75 3.64
N PHE A 47 7.68 -8.11 2.47
CA PHE A 47 6.47 -8.05 1.66
C PHE A 47 6.40 -9.22 0.68
N LYS A 48 5.27 -9.94 0.67
CA LYS A 48 5.02 -11.08 -0.23
C LYS A 48 3.64 -10.97 -0.87
N LYS A 49 3.57 -11.08 -2.20
CA LYS A 49 2.29 -11.19 -2.92
C LYS A 49 1.51 -12.40 -2.40
N LEU A 50 0.19 -12.26 -2.27
CA LEU A 50 -0.69 -13.39 -2.03
C LEU A 50 -0.64 -14.35 -3.24
N LYS A 51 -0.86 -15.65 -2.99
CA LYS A 51 -0.95 -16.65 -4.07
C LYS A 51 -2.16 -16.37 -4.96
N ASP A 52 -3.27 -16.00 -4.32
CA ASP A 52 -4.54 -15.71 -4.95
C ASP A 52 -4.92 -14.24 -4.71
N GLY A 53 -5.48 -13.59 -5.74
CA GLY A 53 -5.95 -12.20 -5.67
C GLY A 53 -4.89 -11.12 -5.87
N GLU A 54 -5.35 -9.87 -5.74
CA GLU A 54 -4.56 -8.65 -6.00
C GLU A 54 -4.05 -7.99 -4.70
N GLY A 55 -3.56 -8.83 -3.77
CA GLY A 55 -3.06 -8.38 -2.47
C GLY A 55 -1.67 -8.90 -2.13
N ALA A 56 -1.17 -8.51 -0.97
CA ALA A 56 0.07 -9.01 -0.39
C ALA A 56 0.01 -8.96 1.14
N THR A 57 1.01 -9.55 1.78
CA THR A 57 1.22 -9.45 3.22
C THR A 57 2.56 -8.81 3.53
N GLY A 58 2.62 -8.05 4.62
CA GLY A 58 3.86 -7.61 5.26
C GLY A 58 4.08 -8.38 6.56
N LYS A 59 5.32 -8.80 6.80
CA LYS A 59 5.75 -9.32 8.11
C LYS A 59 6.87 -8.44 8.62
N TRP A 60 6.63 -7.77 9.74
CA TRP A 60 7.51 -6.75 10.28
C TRP A 60 8.10 -7.20 11.61
N VAL A 61 9.35 -6.82 11.86
CA VAL A 61 10.01 -6.92 13.16
C VAL A 61 10.68 -5.58 13.44
N ASP A 62 10.29 -4.89 14.50
CA ASP A 62 10.90 -3.61 14.85
C ASP A 62 12.23 -3.78 15.60
N GLN A 63 12.89 -2.66 15.94
CA GLN A 63 14.18 -2.68 16.65
C GLN A 63 14.13 -3.31 18.05
N ASP A 64 12.94 -3.37 18.65
CA ASP A 64 12.72 -3.92 20.00
C ASP A 64 12.22 -5.38 19.95
N GLY A 65 12.10 -5.95 18.74
CA GLY A 65 11.65 -7.32 18.51
C GLY A 65 10.14 -7.48 18.48
N ASN A 66 9.36 -6.40 18.55
CA ASN A 66 7.92 -6.45 18.35
C ASN A 66 7.61 -6.83 16.90
N LYS A 67 6.51 -7.56 16.73
CA LYS A 67 6.12 -8.10 15.43
C LYS A 67 4.81 -7.50 14.99
N PHE A 68 4.72 -7.24 13.68
CA PHE A 68 3.46 -6.89 13.04
C PHE A 68 3.16 -7.81 11.86
N SER A 69 1.87 -8.07 11.67
CA SER A 69 1.33 -8.71 10.47
C SER A 69 0.48 -7.71 9.73
N GLU A 70 0.77 -7.54 8.45
CA GLU A 70 0.08 -6.59 7.60
C GLU A 70 -0.60 -7.30 6.44
N LEU A 71 -1.81 -6.87 6.11
CA LEU A 71 -2.54 -7.24 4.90
C LEU A 71 -2.68 -6.00 4.01
N ILE A 72 -2.35 -6.15 2.74
CA ILE A 72 -2.40 -5.08 1.73
C ILE A 72 -3.29 -5.55 0.59
N GLY A 73 -4.25 -4.70 0.18
CA GLY A 73 -5.21 -5.00 -0.87
C GLY A 73 -5.34 -3.88 -1.89
N TRP A 74 -5.48 -4.25 -3.16
CA TRP A 74 -5.82 -3.35 -4.26
C TRP A 74 -7.33 -3.36 -4.54
N MET A 75 -7.94 -2.19 -4.57
CA MET A 75 -9.33 -1.97 -4.96
C MET A 75 -9.34 -1.32 -6.35
N PRO A 76 -9.49 -2.11 -7.44
CA PRO A 76 -9.30 -1.63 -8.81
C PRO A 76 -10.33 -0.57 -9.22
N ASP A 77 -11.59 -0.75 -8.82
CA ASP A 77 -12.69 0.20 -9.06
C ASP A 77 -12.42 1.58 -8.45
N LYS A 78 -11.82 1.60 -7.26
CA LYS A 78 -11.47 2.83 -6.53
C LYS A 78 -10.08 3.36 -6.86
N LYS A 79 -9.30 2.60 -7.64
CA LYS A 79 -7.88 2.85 -7.90
C LYS A 79 -7.08 3.11 -6.62
N GLN A 80 -7.38 2.33 -5.57
CA GLN A 80 -6.91 2.56 -4.20
C GLN A 80 -6.17 1.34 -3.64
N ILE A 81 -5.13 1.57 -2.84
CA ILE A 81 -4.51 0.53 -2.00
C ILE A 81 -4.93 0.76 -0.55
N VAL A 82 -5.36 -0.30 0.12
CA VAL A 82 -5.53 -0.32 1.57
C VAL A 82 -4.46 -1.21 2.20
N ALA A 83 -3.95 -0.82 3.35
CA ALA A 83 -3.08 -1.65 4.17
C ALA A 83 -3.49 -1.57 5.63
N LEU A 84 -3.50 -2.71 6.32
CA LEU A 84 -3.75 -2.80 7.76
C LEU A 84 -2.66 -3.66 8.39
N GLY A 85 -1.84 -3.04 9.23
CA GLY A 85 -0.84 -3.71 10.06
C GLY A 85 -1.32 -3.82 11.49
N ILE A 86 -1.26 -5.02 12.07
CA ILE A 86 -1.59 -5.29 13.46
C ILE A 86 -0.36 -5.86 14.16
N GLY A 87 0.01 -5.28 15.29
CA GLY A 87 1.11 -5.72 16.14
C GLY A 87 0.69 -6.07 17.56
N ASN A 88 1.69 -6.21 18.42
CA ASN A 88 1.48 -6.50 19.84
C ASN A 88 1.04 -5.24 20.61
N ASN A 89 0.46 -5.43 21.81
CA ASN A 89 0.08 -4.34 22.73
C ASN A 89 -0.86 -3.29 22.12
N GLY A 90 -1.71 -3.71 21.17
CA GLY A 90 -2.66 -2.80 20.52
C GLY A 90 -2.02 -1.82 19.53
N ALA A 91 -0.75 -2.01 19.16
CA ALA A 91 -0.13 -1.23 18.10
C ALA A 91 -0.69 -1.63 16.73
N TYR A 92 -0.92 -0.65 15.87
CA TYR A 92 -1.44 -0.88 14.53
C TYR A 92 -1.10 0.28 13.59
N TRP A 93 -1.26 0.04 12.30
CA TRP A 93 -1.47 1.11 11.34
C TRP A 93 -2.55 0.75 10.34
N GLU A 94 -3.23 1.78 9.86
CA GLU A 94 -4.11 1.70 8.70
C GLU A 94 -3.64 2.72 7.67
N CYS A 95 -3.51 2.29 6.42
CA CYS A 95 -3.18 3.15 5.30
C CYS A 95 -4.30 3.07 4.25
N ASN A 96 -4.72 4.21 3.76
CA ASN A 96 -5.61 4.36 2.63
C ASN A 96 -4.92 5.22 1.57
N PHE A 97 -4.31 4.58 0.58
CA PHE A 97 -3.61 5.22 -0.53
C PHE A 97 -4.54 5.42 -1.72
N THR A 98 -4.99 6.65 -1.93
CA THR A 98 -5.89 7.04 -3.03
C THR A 98 -5.16 7.59 -4.25
N GLU A 99 -3.89 7.96 -4.12
CA GLU A 99 -3.03 8.37 -5.23
C GLU A 99 -2.00 7.28 -5.52
N VAL A 100 -2.34 6.36 -6.43
CA VAL A 100 -1.52 5.19 -6.77
C VAL A 100 -0.92 5.33 -8.16
N LYS A 101 0.42 5.35 -8.24
CA LYS A 101 1.22 5.44 -9.46
C LYS A 101 2.28 4.34 -9.46
N VAL A 102 2.87 4.06 -10.63
CA VAL A 102 3.88 2.98 -10.81
C VAL A 102 5.09 3.08 -9.87
N ASN A 103 5.46 4.29 -9.45
CA ASN A 103 6.63 4.57 -8.62
C ASN A 103 6.27 5.32 -7.33
N GLN A 104 4.99 5.48 -7.00
CA GLN A 104 4.57 6.26 -5.84
C GLN A 104 3.18 5.84 -5.38
N ILE A 105 2.99 5.70 -4.08
CA ILE A 105 1.68 5.60 -3.44
C ILE A 105 1.54 6.70 -2.40
N LYS A 106 0.40 7.35 -2.35
CA LYS A 106 0.11 8.42 -1.38
C LYS A 106 -1.34 8.37 -0.93
N GLY A 107 -1.57 8.72 0.33
CA GLY A 107 -2.88 8.88 0.92
C GLY A 107 -2.78 9.14 2.40
N PHE A 108 -3.69 8.59 3.19
CA PHE A 108 -3.77 8.84 4.63
C PHE A 108 -3.31 7.63 5.43
N MET A 109 -2.62 7.88 6.55
CA MET A 109 -2.23 6.85 7.50
C MET A 109 -2.63 7.25 8.92
N VAL A 110 -3.11 6.28 9.69
CA VAL A 110 -3.13 6.31 11.15
C VAL A 110 -2.13 5.27 11.64
N PHE A 111 -1.24 5.67 12.54
CA PHE A 111 -0.27 4.81 13.19
C PHE A 111 -0.42 4.94 14.71
N ARG A 112 -0.50 3.81 15.40
CA ARG A 112 -0.49 3.72 16.86
C ARG A 112 0.66 2.83 17.29
N ASP A 113 1.53 3.35 18.13
CA ASP A 113 2.67 2.58 18.66
C ASP A 113 2.27 1.67 19.83
N HIS A 114 3.26 0.93 20.37
CA HIS A 114 3.06 -0.01 21.49
C HIS A 114 2.81 0.68 22.83
N GLU A 115 3.11 1.97 22.95
CA GLU A 115 2.81 2.79 24.13
C GLU A 115 1.41 3.41 24.04
N GLY A 116 0.76 3.27 22.88
CA GLY A 116 -0.56 3.81 22.62
C GLY A 116 -0.55 5.27 22.20
N GLN A 117 0.58 5.82 21.76
CA GLN A 117 0.63 7.12 21.12
C GLN A 117 0.18 6.97 19.66
N THR A 118 -0.63 7.91 19.19
CA THR A 118 -1.18 7.89 17.83
C THR A 118 -0.68 9.07 17.02
N LEU A 119 -0.19 8.78 15.81
CA LEU A 119 0.10 9.75 14.76
C LEU A 119 -0.86 9.52 13.59
N GLN A 120 -1.32 10.59 12.96
CA GLN A 120 -2.14 10.48 11.75
C GLN A 120 -1.89 11.63 10.79
N GLY A 121 -2.07 11.37 9.50
CA GLY A 121 -1.88 12.37 8.46
C GLY A 121 -1.55 11.80 7.08
N ASP A 122 -1.04 12.65 6.21
CA ASP A 122 -0.70 12.26 4.84
C ASP A 122 0.56 11.41 4.82
N TYR A 123 0.48 10.22 4.26
CA TYR A 123 1.59 9.30 4.11
C TYR A 123 1.84 8.98 2.64
N MET A 124 3.12 8.91 2.27
CA MET A 124 3.56 8.63 0.92
C MET A 124 4.77 7.71 0.97
N ILE A 125 4.83 6.77 0.01
CA ILE A 125 6.01 5.98 -0.29
C ILE A 125 6.34 6.17 -1.77
N LYS A 126 7.59 6.51 -2.07
CA LYS A 126 8.10 6.74 -3.42
C LYS A 126 9.26 5.80 -3.70
N ARG A 127 9.26 5.18 -4.88
CA ARG A 127 10.39 4.41 -5.39
C ARG A 127 11.44 5.36 -5.93
N ILE A 128 12.66 5.28 -5.38
CA ILE A 128 13.83 6.00 -5.88
C ILE A 128 14.66 5.10 -6.80
N SER A 129 14.82 3.83 -6.42
CA SER A 129 15.48 2.80 -7.23
C SER A 129 14.91 1.41 -6.90
N ASP A 130 15.53 0.35 -7.43
CA ASP A 130 15.16 -1.04 -7.11
C ASP A 130 15.53 -1.44 -5.67
N VAL A 131 16.45 -0.68 -5.07
CA VAL A 131 17.01 -0.96 -3.75
C VAL A 131 16.69 0.11 -2.71
N LEU A 132 15.98 1.16 -3.09
CA LEU A 132 15.64 2.29 -2.22
C LEU A 132 14.23 2.81 -2.48
N LEU A 133 13.43 2.87 -1.41
CA LEU A 133 12.22 3.68 -1.33
C LEU A 133 12.42 4.78 -0.29
N GLU A 134 11.71 5.88 -0.48
CA GLU A 134 11.60 6.96 0.49
C GLU A 134 10.15 7.08 0.94
N SER A 135 9.96 7.37 2.21
CA SER A 135 8.66 7.68 2.78
C SER A 135 8.61 9.11 3.29
N GLN A 136 7.40 9.65 3.34
CA GLN A 136 7.12 10.92 3.99
C GLN A 136 5.79 10.80 4.72
N PHE A 137 5.79 11.14 6.01
CA PHE A 137 4.60 11.20 6.84
C PHE A 137 4.40 12.63 7.35
N LYS A 138 3.35 13.31 6.89
CA LYS A 138 3.00 14.66 7.35
C LYS A 138 1.90 14.56 8.38
N THR A 139 2.24 14.84 9.62
CA THR A 139 1.30 14.77 10.76
C THR A 139 1.23 16.12 11.44
N LYS A 140 0.22 16.30 12.29
CA LYS A 140 0.31 17.31 13.35
C LYS A 140 1.11 16.71 14.50
N ASP A 141 2.05 17.46 15.04
CA ASP A 141 2.77 17.06 16.25
C ASP A 141 1.76 17.02 17.42
N PRO A 142 1.63 15.89 18.13
CA PRO A 142 0.69 15.78 19.24
C PRO A 142 0.93 16.79 20.36
N LYS A 143 2.16 17.29 20.52
CA LYS A 143 2.56 18.18 21.62
C LYS A 143 2.19 19.63 21.38
N ASN A 144 2.29 20.11 20.14
CA ASN A 144 2.12 21.54 19.83
C ASN A 144 1.17 21.82 18.65
N GLY A 145 0.62 20.79 18.00
CA GLY A 145 -0.32 20.90 16.88
C GLY A 145 0.29 21.40 15.57
N GLN A 146 1.59 21.70 15.52
CA GLN A 146 2.26 22.16 14.30
C GLN A 146 2.40 21.02 13.30
N LEU A 147 2.32 21.35 12.02
CA LEU A 147 2.58 20.38 10.96
C LEU A 147 4.06 20.02 10.93
N LYS A 148 4.33 18.72 10.97
CA LYS A 148 5.68 18.16 10.86
C LYS A 148 5.70 17.11 9.77
N ALA A 149 6.73 17.15 8.93
CA ALA A 149 6.98 16.15 7.91
C ALA A 149 8.14 15.27 8.38
N TRP A 150 7.83 14.03 8.71
CA TRP A 150 8.80 12.99 9.01
C TRP A 150 9.21 12.33 7.70
N LYS A 151 10.51 12.08 7.50
CA LYS A 151 10.99 11.31 6.36
C LYS A 151 11.39 9.92 6.83
N GLY A 152 11.45 9.00 5.88
CA GLY A 152 12.01 7.69 6.13
C GLY A 152 12.55 7.07 4.86
N SER A 153 13.16 5.90 5.03
CA SER A 153 13.73 5.14 3.93
C SER A 153 13.52 3.65 4.11
N PHE A 154 13.36 2.97 2.98
CA PHE A 154 13.29 1.52 2.88
C PHE A 154 14.47 1.08 2.03
N LYS A 155 15.47 0.45 2.62
CA LYS A 155 16.67 -0.07 1.94
C LYS A 155 16.52 -1.56 1.74
N LYS A 156 16.65 -2.03 0.50
CA LYS A 156 16.47 -3.45 0.17
C LYS A 156 17.55 -4.28 0.85
N VAL A 157 17.15 -5.36 1.52
CA VAL A 157 18.11 -6.33 2.05
C VAL A 157 18.52 -7.26 0.92
N VAL A 158 19.68 -6.99 0.34
CA VAL A 158 20.31 -7.88 -0.64
C VAL A 158 21.06 -8.95 0.16
N LYS A 159 20.69 -10.23 -0.01
CA LYS A 159 21.54 -11.30 0.47
C LYS A 159 22.82 -11.27 -0.35
N ASN A 160 23.96 -11.03 0.29
CA ASN A 160 25.24 -11.40 -0.29
C ASN A 160 25.19 -12.93 -0.48
N LYS A 161 25.32 -13.36 -1.74
CA LYS A 161 25.45 -14.78 -2.08
C LYS A 161 26.81 -15.29 -1.65
#